data_AF-A0AAU2XG63-F1
#
_entry.id   AF-A0AAU2XG63-F1
#
_cell.length_a   1.000
_cell.length_b   1.000
_cell.length_c   1.000
_cell.angle_alpha   90.00
_cell.angle_beta   90.00
_cell.angle_gamma   90.00
#
_symmetry.space_group_name_H-M   'P 1'
#
loop_
_entity.id
_entity.type
_entity.pdbx_description
1 polymer ?
#
loop_
_entity_poly.entity_id
_entity_poly.type
_entity_poly.pdbx_seq_one_letter_code
_entity_poly.pdbx_strand_id
1 'polypeptide(L)'
;MTTPLRPSARAARLEVLRREYMAQIIAVALRRGRPVRISPYVVAQPGGQRQADLELIRTYAAEMGWQLTRSSFADVGQPPPLVQRAGFGAACRYAAQGYAHGILAIARPALTTDNESYAHLLERLHHRGVVLAYLPAAT
;
A
#
# COMPACT_ATOMS: atom_id res chain seq x y z
N MET A 1 -27.80 18.08 6.54
CA MET A 1 -26.91 18.18 7.72
C MET A 1 -26.20 16.86 7.90
N THR A 2 -24.97 16.72 7.41
CA THR A 2 -24.15 15.52 7.56
C THR A 2 -23.39 15.62 8.87
N THR A 3 -23.83 14.89 9.89
CA THR A 3 -23.14 14.81 11.17
C THR A 3 -21.70 14.32 10.93
N PRO A 4 -20.66 15.06 11.34
CA PRO A 4 -19.28 14.61 11.16
C PRO A 4 -19.08 13.34 11.98
N LEU A 5 -18.70 12.26 11.29
CA LEU A 5 -18.36 11.00 11.92
C LEU A 5 -17.16 11.20 12.84
N ARG A 6 -17.19 10.60 14.04
CA ARG A 6 -16.04 10.57 14.94
C ARG A 6 -14.80 10.09 14.17
N PRO A 7 -13.62 10.73 14.33
CA PRO A 7 -12.41 10.41 13.58
C PRO A 7 -12.04 8.92 13.58
N SER A 8 -12.30 8.22 14.69
CA SER A 8 -12.09 6.76 14.84
C SER A 8 -13.04 5.93 13.97
N ALA A 9 -14.31 6.30 13.89
CA ALA A 9 -15.30 5.60 13.05
C ALA A 9 -14.97 5.76 11.56
N ARG A 10 -14.46 6.92 11.16
CA ARG A 10 -14.02 7.15 9.77
C ARG A 10 -12.80 6.33 9.42
N ALA A 11 -11.77 6.32 10.27
CA ALA A 11 -10.56 5.54 10.02
C ALA A 11 -10.88 4.04 9.89
N ALA A 12 -11.73 3.50 10.77
CA ALA A 12 -12.17 2.10 10.70
C ALA A 12 -12.88 1.77 9.37
N ARG A 13 -13.75 2.65 8.88
CA ARG A 13 -14.43 2.46 7.58
C ARG A 13 -13.46 2.43 6.41
N LEU A 14 -12.45 3.31 6.42
CA LEU A 14 -11.42 3.31 5.37
C LEU A 14 -10.60 2.01 5.38
N GLU A 15 -10.41 1.39 6.54
CA GLU A 15 -9.76 0.07 6.63
C GLU A 15 -10.61 -1.10 6.15
N VAL A 16 -11.93 -1.02 6.33
CA VAL A 16 -12.85 -1.96 5.69
C VAL A 16 -12.79 -1.78 4.17
N LEU A 17 -12.91 -0.55 3.68
CA LEU A 17 -12.88 -0.25 2.25
C LEU A 17 -11.58 -0.70 1.57
N ARG A 18 -10.43 -0.44 2.20
CA ARG A 18 -9.12 -0.92 1.72
C ARG A 18 -9.11 -2.44 1.55
N ARG A 19 -9.63 -3.17 2.55
CA ARG A 19 -9.66 -4.64 2.52
C ARG A 19 -10.61 -5.15 1.44
N GLU A 20 -11.75 -4.51 1.25
CA GLU A 20 -12.70 -4.84 0.17
C GLU A 20 -12.08 -4.65 -1.21
N TYR A 21 -11.48 -3.49 -1.49
CA TYR A 21 -10.78 -3.22 -2.76
C TYR A 21 -9.65 -4.21 -3.00
N MET A 22 -8.87 -4.51 -1.96
CA MET A 22 -7.80 -5.50 -2.03
C MET A 22 -8.35 -6.90 -2.39
N ALA A 23 -9.40 -7.35 -1.70
CA ALA A 23 -10.01 -8.66 -1.95
C ALA A 23 -10.54 -8.79 -3.38
N GLN A 24 -11.20 -7.75 -3.91
CA GLN A 24 -11.70 -7.74 -5.28
C GLN A 24 -10.58 -7.93 -6.31
N ILE A 25 -9.49 -7.15 -6.19
CA ILE A 25 -8.37 -7.18 -7.15
C ILE A 25 -7.60 -8.50 -7.04
N ILE A 26 -7.33 -8.98 -5.82
CA ILE A 26 -6.68 -10.27 -5.59
C ILE A 26 -7.52 -11.40 -6.20
N ALA A 27 -8.83 -11.40 -5.97
CA ALA A 27 -9.72 -12.41 -6.54
C ALA A 27 -9.66 -12.44 -8.07
N VAL A 28 -9.51 -11.29 -8.74
CA VAL A 28 -9.30 -11.26 -10.21
C VAL A 28 -7.99 -11.94 -10.61
N ALA A 29 -6.89 -11.68 -9.90
CA ALA A 29 -5.60 -12.30 -10.20
C ALA A 29 -5.64 -13.82 -10.00
N LEU A 30 -6.24 -14.28 -8.90
CA LEU A 30 -6.37 -15.70 -8.56
C LEU A 30 -7.28 -16.44 -9.55
N ARG A 31 -8.42 -15.87 -9.96
CA ARG A 31 -9.29 -16.46 -10.99
C ARG A 31 -8.58 -16.66 -12.34
N ARG A 32 -7.54 -15.87 -12.61
CA ARG A 32 -6.70 -16.01 -13.82
C ARG A 32 -5.52 -16.95 -13.63
N GLY A 33 -5.43 -17.65 -12.50
CA GLY A 33 -4.32 -18.55 -12.17
C GLY A 33 -2.98 -17.83 -11.99
N ARG A 34 -2.99 -16.53 -11.69
CA ARG A 34 -1.75 -15.74 -11.55
C ARG A 34 -1.38 -15.57 -10.07
N PRO A 35 -0.10 -15.71 -9.70
CA PRO A 35 0.34 -15.37 -8.36
C PRO A 35 0.16 -13.87 -8.09
N VAL A 36 -0.19 -13.53 -6.85
CA VAL A 36 -0.35 -12.13 -6.43
C VAL A 36 1.03 -11.48 -6.29
N ARG A 37 1.47 -10.78 -7.34
CA ARG A 37 2.69 -9.96 -7.32
C ARG A 37 2.48 -8.60 -6.63
N ILE A 38 3.37 -8.21 -5.73
CA ILE A 38 3.30 -6.95 -4.98
C ILE A 38 4.64 -6.22 -5.02
N SER A 39 4.63 -4.90 -5.19
CA SER A 39 5.82 -4.06 -5.10
C SER A 39 6.01 -3.49 -3.69
N PRO A 40 7.20 -3.66 -3.07
CA PRO A 40 7.52 -3.01 -1.80
C PRO A 40 7.61 -1.49 -1.94
N TYR A 41 7.05 -0.78 -0.97
CA TYR A 41 7.25 0.65 -0.78
C TYR A 41 7.64 0.96 0.67
N VAL A 42 8.71 1.74 0.86
CA VAL A 42 9.18 2.14 2.18
C VAL A 42 9.45 3.64 2.25
N VAL A 43 9.23 4.24 3.42
CA VAL A 43 9.75 5.56 3.76
C VAL A 43 10.92 5.31 4.70
N ALA A 44 12.14 5.54 4.22
CA ALA A 44 13.34 5.21 4.97
C ALA A 44 14.04 6.48 5.48
N GLN A 45 14.56 6.44 6.69
CA GLN A 45 15.64 7.34 7.07
C GLN A 45 16.95 6.90 6.37
N PRO A 46 17.91 7.81 6.16
CA PRO A 46 19.24 7.43 5.73
C PRO A 46 19.83 6.32 6.61
N GLY A 47 20.49 5.32 6.01
CA GLY A 47 21.11 4.19 6.71
C GLY A 47 20.40 2.84 6.53
N GLY A 48 20.56 1.94 7.51
CA GLY A 48 20.13 0.54 7.42
C GLY A 48 18.62 0.28 7.56
N GLN A 49 17.83 1.28 7.97
CA GLN A 49 16.39 1.13 8.21
C GLN A 49 15.63 0.61 6.97
N ARG A 50 16.03 1.07 5.78
CA ARG A 50 15.44 0.61 4.52
C ARG A 50 15.49 -0.91 4.38
N GLN A 51 16.64 -1.51 4.70
CA GLN A 51 16.80 -2.95 4.53
C GLN A 51 15.93 -3.69 5.55
N ALA A 52 15.93 -3.25 6.81
CA ALA A 52 15.08 -3.85 7.85
C ALA A 52 13.59 -3.81 7.47
N ASP A 53 13.10 -2.69 6.96
CA ASP A 53 11.72 -2.54 6.51
C ASP A 53 11.40 -3.46 5.33
N LEU A 54 12.31 -3.57 4.35
CA LEU A 54 12.14 -4.47 3.22
C LEU A 54 12.11 -5.95 3.64
N GLU A 55 12.89 -6.32 4.65
CA GLU A 55 12.88 -7.68 5.21
C GLU A 55 11.53 -8.00 5.87
N LEU A 56 10.96 -7.07 6.65
CA LEU A 56 9.62 -7.24 7.25
C LEU A 56 8.54 -7.41 6.17
N ILE A 57 8.58 -6.57 5.13
CA ILE A 57 7.69 -6.69 3.96
C ILE A 57 7.86 -8.05 3.30
N ARG A 58 9.09 -8.53 3.12
CA ARG A 58 9.38 -9.83 2.50
C ARG A 58 8.79 -10.99 3.29
N THR A 59 8.98 -11.00 4.60
CA THR A 59 8.42 -12.03 5.48
C THR A 59 6.91 -12.06 5.39
N TYR A 60 6.25 -10.91 5.54
CA TYR A 60 4.79 -10.84 5.48
C TYR A 60 4.24 -11.22 4.09
N ALA A 61 4.88 -10.77 3.01
CA ALA A 61 4.47 -11.17 1.66
C ALA A 61 4.55 -12.69 1.46
N ALA A 62 5.61 -13.33 1.99
CA ALA A 62 5.76 -14.77 1.92
C ALA A 62 4.67 -15.51 2.71
N GLU A 63 4.35 -15.05 3.93
CA GLU A 63 3.25 -15.60 4.76
C GLU A 63 1.89 -15.51 4.05
N MET A 64 1.67 -14.44 3.29
CA MET A 64 0.45 -14.23 2.51
C MET A 64 0.44 -15.01 1.18
N GLY A 65 1.50 -15.75 0.85
CA GLY A 65 1.67 -16.42 -0.44
C GLY A 65 1.80 -15.45 -1.63
N TRP A 66 2.21 -14.21 -1.36
CA TRP A 66 2.42 -13.17 -2.37
C TRP A 66 3.86 -13.19 -2.87
N GLN A 67 4.04 -12.84 -4.14
CA GLN A 67 5.36 -12.71 -4.75
C GLN A 67 5.81 -11.25 -4.73
N LEU A 68 6.93 -10.96 -4.08
CA LEU A 68 7.52 -9.63 -4.21
C LEU A 68 8.14 -9.41 -5.58
N THR A 69 7.97 -8.21 -6.11
CA THR A 69 8.69 -7.80 -7.32
C THR A 69 10.15 -7.56 -7.00
N ARG A 70 11.04 -7.78 -7.99
CA ARG A 70 12.49 -7.50 -7.83
C ARG A 70 12.76 -6.02 -7.57
N SER A 71 11.91 -5.14 -8.09
CA SER A 71 11.97 -3.69 -7.84
C SER A 71 11.35 -3.36 -6.47
N SER A 72 12.05 -2.53 -5.70
CA SER A 72 11.51 -1.88 -4.49
C SER A 72 11.57 -0.37 -4.66
N PHE A 73 10.62 0.33 -4.06
CA PHE A 73 10.50 1.78 -4.16
C PHE A 73 10.65 2.41 -2.78
N ALA A 74 11.29 3.57 -2.73
CA ALA A 74 11.50 4.27 -1.47
C ALA A 74 11.47 5.78 -1.65
N ASP A 75 10.99 6.47 -0.62
CA ASP A 75 11.29 7.88 -0.39
C ASP A 75 12.19 7.98 0.85
N VAL A 76 13.18 8.88 0.82
CA VAL A 76 14.22 8.99 1.85
C VAL A 76 14.11 10.31 2.61
N GLY A 77 14.32 10.26 3.93
CA GLY A 77 14.34 11.43 4.81
C GLY A 77 12.94 11.81 5.28
N GLN A 78 12.64 13.11 5.34
CA GLN A 78 11.29 13.60 5.62
C GLN A 78 10.52 13.65 4.29
N PRO A 79 9.63 12.68 4.01
CA PRO A 79 9.01 12.62 2.70
C PRO A 79 8.01 13.78 2.55
N PRO A 80 7.91 14.38 1.35
CA PRO A 80 6.90 15.41 1.07
C PRO A 80 5.48 14.81 1.15
N PRO A 81 4.41 15.62 0.97
CA PRO A 81 3.06 15.10 0.82
C PRO A 81 3.00 13.95 -0.20
N LEU A 82 2.15 12.95 0.04
CA LEU A 82 2.11 11.69 -0.72
C LEU A 82 2.06 11.87 -2.25
N VAL A 83 1.42 12.94 -2.73
CA VAL A 83 1.30 13.27 -4.16
C VAL A 83 2.62 13.70 -4.82
N GLN A 84 3.60 14.15 -4.03
CA GLN A 84 4.92 14.61 -4.48
C GLN A 84 6.03 13.57 -4.25
N ARG A 85 5.70 12.45 -3.60
CA ARG A 85 6.65 11.38 -3.29
C ARG A 85 7.03 10.61 -4.54
N ALA A 86 8.27 10.79 -5.00
CA ALA A 86 8.75 10.21 -6.25
C ALA A 86 8.79 8.68 -6.18
N GLY A 87 9.23 8.12 -5.06
CA GLY A 87 9.27 6.67 -4.83
C GLY A 87 7.86 6.08 -4.84
N PHE A 88 6.93 6.67 -4.09
CA PHE A 88 5.55 6.21 -4.08
C PHE A 88 4.87 6.34 -5.46
N GLY A 89 5.07 7.46 -6.15
CA GLY A 89 4.56 7.68 -7.49
C GLY A 89 5.09 6.64 -8.49
N ALA A 90 6.37 6.28 -8.38
CA ALA A 90 6.97 5.22 -9.19
C ALA A 90 6.35 3.85 -8.90
N ALA A 91 6.13 3.50 -7.62
CA ALA A 91 5.45 2.26 -7.23
C ALA A 91 4.03 2.19 -7.82
N CYS A 92 3.28 3.29 -7.76
CA CYS A 92 1.94 3.39 -8.35
C CYS A 92 1.95 3.19 -9.86
N ARG A 93 2.89 3.81 -10.59
CA ARG A 93 3.02 3.62 -12.04
C ARG A 93 3.40 2.18 -12.39
N TYR A 94 4.36 1.62 -11.67
CA TYR A 94 4.82 0.25 -11.86
C TYR A 94 3.68 -0.76 -11.69
N ALA A 95 2.87 -0.63 -10.65
CA ALA A 95 1.70 -1.48 -10.44
C ALA A 95 0.62 -1.23 -11.52
N ALA A 96 0.30 0.03 -11.83
CA ALA A 96 -0.71 0.37 -12.84
C ALA A 96 -0.36 -0.11 -14.26
N GLN A 97 0.93 -0.26 -14.57
CA GLN A 97 1.41 -0.84 -15.83
C GLN A 97 1.34 -2.38 -15.87
N GLY A 98 0.87 -3.02 -14.78
CA GLY A 98 0.69 -4.46 -14.72
C GLY A 98 1.93 -5.26 -14.30
N TYR A 99 3.02 -4.59 -13.90
CA TYR A 99 4.20 -5.27 -13.36
C TYR A 99 3.97 -5.84 -11.96
N ALA A 100 3.07 -5.23 -11.19
CA ALA A 100 2.57 -5.70 -9.90
C ALA A 100 1.03 -5.59 -9.87
N HIS A 101 0.38 -6.36 -9.00
CA HIS A 101 -1.04 -6.17 -8.69
C HIS A 101 -1.25 -5.14 -7.58
N GLY A 102 -0.20 -4.75 -6.86
CA GLY A 102 -0.33 -3.91 -5.68
C GLY A 102 0.98 -3.39 -5.14
N ILE A 103 0.83 -2.57 -4.10
CA ILE A 103 1.90 -1.99 -3.30
C ILE A 103 1.75 -2.49 -1.86
N LEU A 104 2.86 -2.90 -1.23
CA LEU A 104 2.92 -3.24 0.20
C LEU A 104 3.84 -2.25 0.92
N ALA A 105 3.28 -1.52 1.88
CA ALA A 105 4.00 -0.59 2.74
C ALA A 105 4.18 -1.13 4.16
N ILE A 106 5.03 -0.51 4.98
CA ILE A 106 5.18 -0.91 6.38
C ILE A 106 3.90 -0.66 7.18
N ALA A 107 3.33 0.54 7.06
CA ALA A 107 2.13 0.91 7.80
C ALA A 107 1.40 2.05 7.08
N ARG A 108 0.14 2.29 7.46
CA ARG A 108 -0.63 3.42 6.92
C ARG A 108 0.07 4.78 7.09
N PRO A 109 0.70 5.13 8.22
CA PRO A 109 1.41 6.41 8.37
C PRO A 109 2.58 6.58 7.40
N ALA A 110 3.17 5.49 6.90
CA ALA A 110 4.19 5.56 5.85
C ALA A 110 3.60 6.07 4.51
N LEU A 111 2.28 6.10 4.36
CA LEU A 111 1.58 6.66 3.20
C LEU A 111 1.01 8.03 3.56
N THR A 112 0.10 8.07 4.52
CA THR A 112 -0.53 9.28 5.03
C THR A 112 -1.29 9.00 6.34
N THR A 113 -1.30 9.96 7.25
CA THR A 113 -2.15 9.96 8.45
C THR A 113 -3.50 10.65 8.22
N ASP A 114 -3.62 11.45 7.16
CA ASP A 114 -4.84 12.17 6.82
C ASP A 114 -5.89 11.25 6.16
N ASN A 115 -7.11 11.26 6.69
CA ASN A 115 -8.21 10.40 6.24
C ASN A 115 -8.71 10.78 4.83
N GLU A 116 -8.71 12.06 4.46
CA GLU A 116 -9.18 12.49 3.14
C GLU A 116 -8.20 12.10 2.05
N SER A 117 -6.91 12.39 2.26
CA SER A 117 -5.83 11.96 1.38
C SER A 117 -5.78 10.44 1.24
N TYR A 118 -6.09 9.71 2.33
CA TYR A 118 -6.16 8.26 2.31
C TYR A 118 -7.35 7.74 1.49
N ALA A 119 -8.53 8.33 1.64
CA ALA A 119 -9.71 7.98 0.85
C ALA A 119 -9.46 8.17 -0.65
N HIS A 120 -8.98 9.35 -1.05
CA HIS A 120 -8.62 9.63 -2.45
C HIS A 120 -7.56 8.66 -2.99
N LEU A 121 -6.59 8.27 -2.16
CA LEU A 121 -5.59 7.28 -2.54
C LEU A 121 -6.24 5.92 -2.84
N LEU A 122 -7.11 5.44 -1.95
CA LEU A 122 -7.79 4.15 -2.11
C LEU A 122 -8.62 4.11 -3.41
N GLU A 123 -9.43 5.14 -3.64
CA GLU A 123 -10.25 5.24 -4.86
C GLU A 123 -9.38 5.25 -6.11
N ARG A 124 -8.33 6.09 -6.14
CA ARG A 124 -7.43 6.20 -7.28
C ARG A 124 -6.73 4.88 -7.60
N LEU A 125 -6.26 4.16 -6.60
CA LEU A 125 -5.59 2.87 -6.80
C LEU A 125 -6.59 1.79 -7.24
N HIS A 126 -7.77 1.75 -6.63
CA HIS A 126 -8.81 0.82 -7.00
C HIS A 126 -9.28 1.01 -8.46
N HIS A 127 -9.47 2.25 -8.89
CA HIS A 127 -9.84 2.57 -10.28
C HIS A 127 -8.79 2.10 -11.30
N ARG A 128 -7.53 1.95 -10.86
CA ARG A 128 -6.41 1.41 -11.66
C ARG A 128 -6.19 -0.10 -11.46
N GLY A 129 -7.04 -0.77 -10.69
CA GLY A 129 -6.87 -2.19 -10.35
C GLY A 129 -5.62 -2.47 -9.54
N VAL A 130 -5.18 -1.53 -8.70
CA VAL A 130 -3.98 -1.65 -7.85
C VAL A 130 -4.37 -1.85 -6.40
N VAL A 131 -3.87 -2.93 -5.79
CA VAL A 131 -3.99 -3.23 -4.36
C VAL A 131 -3.13 -2.27 -3.54
N LEU A 132 -3.66 -1.83 -2.40
CA LEU A 132 -2.88 -1.20 -1.34
C LEU A 132 -2.93 -2.04 -0.06
N ALA A 133 -1.77 -2.59 0.30
CA ALA A 133 -1.58 -3.34 1.52
C ALA A 133 -0.52 -2.67 2.41
N TYR A 134 -0.58 -2.97 3.69
CA TYR A 134 0.48 -2.66 4.63
C TYR A 134 0.52 -3.72 5.74
N LEU A 135 1.62 -3.78 6.50
CA LEU A 135 1.78 -4.79 7.55
C LEU A 135 0.73 -4.62 8.65
N PRO A 136 0.23 -5.71 9.26
CA PRO A 136 -0.65 -5.60 10.41
C PRO A 136 0.07 -4.82 11.53
N ALA A 137 -0.66 -3.99 12.27
CA ALA A 137 -0.13 -3.41 13.49
C ALA A 137 0.28 -4.56 14.43
N ALA A 138 1.47 -4.47 15.02
CA ALA A 138 1.85 -5.38 16.09
C ALA A 138 0.75 -5.35 17.16
N THR A 139 0.21 -6.54 17.47
CA THR A 139 -0.88 -6.71 18.44
C THR A 139 -0.33 -6.66 19.85
#